data_AF-E1QF76-F1
#
_entry.id   AF-E1QF76-F1
#
_cell.length_a   1.000
_cell.length_b   1.000
_cell.length_c   1.000
_cell.angle_alpha   90.00
_cell.angle_beta   90.00
_cell.angle_gamma   90.00
#
_symmetry.space_group_name_H-M   'P 1'
#
loop_
_entity.id
_entity.type
_entity.pdbx_description
1 polymer ?
#
loop_
_entity_poly.entity_id
_entity_poly.type
_entity_poly.pdbx_seq_one_letter_code
_entity_poly.pdbx_strand_id
1 'polypeptide(L)'
;MSGKYYICTQSETSGEFLIKRVFRIYPLFIVAVLTEGAFSIYHGAEAPKLSVLIPRLLLIGDVFQTNLALGGVEWTLRVEITFYVFMAALSYLNLIKQRKIILPCVMVATIFICALCSPFPHVGWTKSYLTMYGPFLLLGSMIYLYEIRQVKLSFLLIFVCMVFGNLFWQTATYQPRLINSHFSALAFLLFIIMWAFRSHLKVTPFILFLSDLTYSVYLFHKWLFGIIKHAIGPWGIPFIPLDIQVLIVLFTLCSLLVALIEKPGIRLGRKIVTRLNRRRQPA
;
A
#
# COMPACT_ATOMS: atom_id res chain seq x y z
N MET A 1 5.89 11.28 -27.66
CA MET A 1 5.60 12.26 -26.58
C MET A 1 6.24 11.78 -25.30
N SER A 2 6.96 12.67 -24.63
CA SER A 2 7.97 12.43 -23.59
C SER A 2 7.43 11.66 -22.37
N GLY A 3 7.90 10.42 -22.19
CA GLY A 3 7.55 9.53 -21.10
C GLY A 3 8.19 9.96 -19.78
N LYS A 4 7.49 10.85 -19.07
CA LYS A 4 7.73 11.17 -17.66
C LYS A 4 6.93 10.21 -16.77
N TYR A 5 7.28 8.92 -16.80
CA TYR A 5 6.85 7.99 -15.76
C TYR A 5 8.04 7.72 -14.84
N TYR A 6 7.89 8.21 -13.62
CA TYR A 6 8.93 8.41 -12.64
C TYR A 6 9.04 7.18 -11.73
N ILE A 7 10.23 6.57 -11.63
CA ILE A 7 10.63 6.12 -10.29
C ILE A 7 10.71 7.42 -9.47
N CYS A 8 9.89 7.53 -8.42
CA CYS A 8 9.70 8.78 -7.67
C CYS A 8 10.96 9.29 -6.93
N THR A 9 12.08 8.56 -6.99
CA THR A 9 13.38 8.95 -6.42
C THR A 9 14.34 9.59 -7.42
N GLN A 10 13.93 9.81 -8.68
CA GLN A 10 14.87 10.32 -9.71
C GLN A 10 15.23 11.80 -9.55
N SER A 11 14.37 12.59 -8.92
CA SER A 11 14.54 14.04 -8.71
C SER A 11 14.39 14.48 -7.25
N GLU A 12 14.12 13.53 -6.36
CA GLU A 12 13.79 13.79 -4.96
C GLU A 12 14.86 13.17 -4.08
N THR A 13 15.30 13.88 -3.04
CA THR A 13 16.17 13.26 -2.03
C THR A 13 15.42 12.18 -1.26
N SER A 14 16.13 11.21 -0.67
CA SER A 14 15.50 10.11 0.10
C SER A 14 14.56 10.62 1.21
N GLY A 15 14.91 11.75 1.84
CA GLY A 15 14.06 12.40 2.84
C GLY A 15 12.79 13.00 2.25
N GLU A 16 12.87 13.65 1.08
CA GLU A 16 11.68 14.20 0.40
C GLU A 16 10.70 13.10 -0.02
N PHE A 17 11.25 11.99 -0.52
CA PHE A 17 10.49 10.80 -0.87
C PHE A 17 9.71 10.29 0.35
N LEU A 18 10.38 10.07 1.49
CA LEU A 18 9.72 9.58 2.71
C LEU A 18 8.66 10.56 3.23
N ILE A 19 8.97 11.86 3.31
CA ILE A 19 8.02 12.87 3.81
C ILE A 19 6.72 12.83 2.97
N LYS A 20 6.83 12.83 1.63
CA LYS A 20 5.65 12.78 0.76
C LYS A 20 4.80 11.53 0.98
N ARG A 21 5.41 10.38 1.25
CA ARG A 21 4.69 9.12 1.49
C ARG A 21 4.08 9.06 2.89
N VAL A 22 4.77 9.56 3.90
CA VAL A 22 4.23 9.67 5.27
C VAL A 22 2.98 10.54 5.28
N PHE A 23 3.03 11.73 4.67
CA PHE A 23 1.88 12.64 4.60
C PHE A 23 0.76 12.17 3.65
N ARG A 24 1.02 11.18 2.80
CA ARG A 24 -0.01 10.53 1.99
C ARG A 24 -0.79 9.50 2.80
N ILE A 25 -0.11 8.73 3.65
CA ILE A 25 -0.70 7.59 4.38
C ILE A 25 -1.19 8.00 5.76
N TYR A 26 -0.29 8.52 6.60
CA TYR A 26 -0.54 8.64 8.05
C TYR A 26 -1.74 9.52 8.43
N PRO A 27 -2.01 10.68 7.81
CA PRO A 27 -3.11 11.55 8.26
C PRO A 27 -4.46 10.84 8.28
N LEU A 28 -4.83 10.18 7.17
CA LEU A 28 -6.10 9.47 7.09
C LEU A 28 -6.07 8.16 7.86
N PHE A 29 -4.94 7.44 7.85
CA PHE A 29 -4.76 6.21 8.62
C PHE A 29 -4.97 6.43 10.13
N ILE A 30 -4.36 7.47 10.70
CA ILE A 30 -4.51 7.81 12.12
C ILE A 30 -5.98 8.08 12.45
N VAL A 31 -6.67 8.86 11.61
CA VAL A 31 -8.10 9.12 11.81
C VAL A 31 -8.91 7.82 11.73
N ALA A 32 -8.62 6.93 10.78
CA ALA A 32 -9.30 5.63 10.69
C ALA A 32 -9.12 4.80 11.97
N VAL A 33 -7.89 4.68 12.47
CA VAL A 33 -7.60 3.88 13.68
C VAL A 33 -8.25 4.48 14.92
N LEU A 34 -8.21 5.81 15.08
CA LEU A 34 -8.82 6.48 16.21
C LEU A 34 -10.36 6.41 16.16
N THR A 35 -10.96 6.51 14.98
CA THR A 35 -12.42 6.42 14.82
C THR A 35 -12.93 5.00 15.04
N GLU A 36 -12.25 3.97 14.55
CA GLU A 36 -12.56 2.57 14.88
C GLU A 36 -12.43 2.31 16.39
N GLY A 37 -11.35 2.79 17.00
CA GLY A 37 -11.12 2.67 18.44
C GLY A 37 -12.22 3.36 19.27
N ALA A 38 -12.56 4.60 18.92
CA ALA A 38 -13.63 5.35 19.59
C ALA A 38 -14.99 4.65 19.46
N PHE A 39 -15.32 4.15 18.27
CA PHE A 39 -16.54 3.39 18.05
C PHE A 39 -16.59 2.10 18.89
N SER A 40 -15.47 1.39 18.98
CA SER A 40 -15.36 0.16 19.78
C SER A 40 -15.57 0.45 21.27
N ILE A 41 -14.97 1.53 21.78
CA ILE A 41 -15.13 1.96 23.18
C ILE A 41 -16.58 2.36 23.46
N TYR A 42 -17.24 3.07 22.54
CA TYR A 42 -18.65 3.45 22.67
C TYR A 42 -19.58 2.22 22.80
N HIS A 43 -19.21 1.10 22.17
CA HIS A 43 -19.94 -0.18 22.26
C HIS A 43 -19.47 -1.08 23.42
N GLY A 44 -18.72 -0.53 24.38
CA GLY A 44 -18.33 -1.23 25.61
C GLY A 44 -17.00 -1.99 25.54
N ALA A 45 -16.20 -1.81 24.49
CA ALA A 45 -14.84 -2.36 24.48
C ALA A 45 -13.90 -1.55 25.38
N GLU A 46 -12.92 -2.22 25.99
CA GLU A 46 -11.86 -1.54 26.74
C GLU A 46 -10.96 -0.71 25.81
N ALA A 47 -10.54 0.46 26.28
CA ALA A 47 -9.59 1.29 25.56
C ALA A 47 -8.24 0.55 25.39
N PRO A 48 -7.67 0.52 24.17
CA PRO A 48 -6.41 -0.17 23.95
C PRO A 48 -5.29 0.51 24.73
N LYS A 49 -4.47 -0.29 25.44
CA LYS A 49 -3.27 0.20 26.12
C LYS A 49 -2.35 0.94 25.13
N LEU A 50 -1.62 1.95 25.61
CA LEU A 50 -0.67 2.70 24.79
C LEU A 50 0.40 1.81 24.14
N SER A 51 0.79 0.72 24.81
CA SER A 51 1.71 -0.30 24.28
C SER A 51 1.17 -1.04 23.05
N VAL A 52 -0.14 -1.00 22.82
CA VAL A 52 -0.80 -1.57 21.63
C VAL A 52 -1.14 -0.48 20.62
N LEU A 53 -1.65 0.67 21.10
CA LEU A 53 -2.08 1.77 20.23
C LEU A 53 -0.92 2.41 19.47
N ILE A 54 0.22 2.65 20.13
CA ILE A 54 1.37 3.31 19.49
C ILE A 54 1.96 2.45 18.35
N PRO A 55 2.28 1.15 18.56
CA PRO A 55 2.77 0.32 17.46
C PRO A 55 1.78 0.18 16.30
N ARG A 56 0.47 0.19 16.58
CA ARG A 56 -0.59 0.20 15.55
C ARG A 56 -0.56 1.48 14.72
N LEU A 57 -0.56 2.64 15.38
CA LEU A 57 -0.52 3.94 14.71
C LEU A 57 0.76 4.15 13.89
N LEU A 58 1.87 3.55 14.33
CA LEU A 58 3.15 3.59 13.62
C LEU A 58 3.29 2.54 12.52
N LEU A 59 2.34 1.62 12.34
CA LEU A 59 2.41 0.48 11.41
C LEU A 59 3.59 -0.47 11.69
N ILE A 60 4.08 -0.51 12.93
CA ILE A 60 5.19 -1.38 13.39
C ILE A 60 4.71 -2.53 14.27
N GLY A 61 3.40 -2.76 14.32
CA GLY A 61 2.79 -3.75 15.20
C GLY A 61 3.27 -5.20 14.98
N ASP A 62 3.89 -5.52 13.84
CA ASP A 62 4.43 -6.85 13.57
C ASP A 62 5.68 -7.14 14.42
N VAL A 63 6.44 -6.10 14.75
CA VAL A 63 7.62 -6.17 15.63
C VAL A 63 7.18 -6.34 17.09
N PHE A 64 6.11 -5.63 17.48
CA PHE A 64 5.57 -5.64 18.85
C PHE A 64 4.46 -6.69 19.05
N GLN A 65 4.20 -7.52 18.05
CA GLN A 65 3.16 -8.56 18.05
C GLN A 65 1.77 -8.06 18.47
N THR A 66 1.44 -6.82 18.09
CA THR A 66 0.13 -6.23 18.36
C THR A 66 -0.89 -6.69 17.33
N ASN A 67 -2.10 -7.00 17.79
CA ASN A 67 -3.24 -7.30 16.94
C ASN A 67 -3.47 -6.21 15.87
N LEU A 68 -4.00 -6.61 14.73
CA LEU A 68 -4.38 -5.69 13.68
C LEU A 68 -5.53 -4.76 14.12
N ALA A 69 -5.65 -3.61 13.44
CA ALA A 69 -6.73 -2.63 13.51
C ALA A 69 -7.53 -2.63 12.19
N LEU A 70 -8.55 -1.80 12.04
CA LEU A 70 -9.31 -1.59 10.79
C LEU A 70 -9.88 -2.89 10.19
N GLY A 71 -10.32 -3.81 11.04
CA GLY A 71 -10.72 -5.15 10.62
C GLY A 71 -9.59 -6.00 10.02
N GLY A 72 -8.33 -5.61 10.14
CA GLY A 72 -7.18 -6.31 9.61
C GLY A 72 -6.91 -6.07 8.15
N VAL A 73 -7.27 -4.90 7.60
CA VAL A 73 -6.87 -4.52 6.24
C VAL A 73 -5.44 -3.97 6.23
N GLU A 74 -4.96 -3.37 7.32
CA GLU A 74 -3.75 -2.55 7.37
C GLU A 74 -2.44 -3.34 7.23
N TRP A 75 -2.48 -4.67 7.19
CA TRP A 75 -1.29 -5.49 6.90
C TRP A 75 -0.63 -5.11 5.58
N THR A 76 -1.40 -4.74 4.54
CA THR A 76 -0.81 -4.28 3.26
C THR A 76 -0.08 -2.95 3.43
N LEU A 77 -0.55 -2.06 4.31
CA LEU A 77 0.15 -0.81 4.62
C LEU A 77 1.47 -1.06 5.35
N ARG A 78 1.55 -2.06 6.23
CA ARG A 78 2.81 -2.46 6.87
C ARG A 78 3.84 -2.91 5.83
N VAL A 79 3.40 -3.70 4.86
CA VAL A 79 4.22 -4.11 3.71
C VAL A 79 4.63 -2.89 2.86
N GLU A 80 3.70 -1.96 2.58
CA GLU A 80 3.97 -0.75 1.80
C GLU A 80 4.97 0.20 2.46
N ILE A 81 4.83 0.48 3.77
CA ILE A 81 5.78 1.31 4.53
C ILE A 81 7.16 0.66 4.56
N THR A 82 7.24 -0.66 4.75
CA THR A 82 8.51 -1.40 4.72
C THR A 82 9.19 -1.25 3.35
N PHE A 83 8.42 -1.36 2.26
CA PHE A 83 8.92 -1.11 0.92
C PHE A 83 9.40 0.34 0.72
N TYR A 84 8.70 1.34 1.26
CA TYR A 84 9.16 2.73 1.17
C TYR A 84 10.46 2.98 1.94
N VAL A 85 10.61 2.42 3.14
CA VAL A 85 11.86 2.49 3.89
C VAL A 85 12.99 1.80 3.12
N PHE A 86 12.73 0.62 2.56
CA PHE A 86 13.67 -0.10 1.71
C PHE A 86 14.11 0.74 0.50
N MET A 87 13.17 1.30 -0.26
CA MET A 87 13.49 2.16 -1.41
C MET A 87 14.23 3.44 -1.02
N ALA A 88 13.90 4.04 0.13
CA ALA A 88 14.62 5.20 0.65
C ALA A 88 16.06 4.86 1.04
N ALA A 89 16.30 3.67 1.62
CA ALA A 89 17.64 3.16 1.91
C ALA A 89 18.44 2.94 0.62
N LEU A 90 17.86 2.30 -0.40
CA LEU A 90 18.50 2.15 -1.71
C LEU A 90 18.83 3.50 -2.36
N SER A 91 17.94 4.47 -2.21
CA SER A 91 18.14 5.84 -2.70
C SER A 91 19.29 6.54 -1.95
N TYR A 92 19.33 6.41 -0.62
CA TYR A 92 20.38 7.01 0.22
C TYR A 92 21.77 6.45 -0.11
N LEU A 93 21.85 5.14 -0.34
CA LEU A 93 23.07 4.44 -0.77
C LEU A 93 23.42 4.66 -2.25
N ASN A 94 22.68 5.51 -2.98
CA ASN A 94 22.84 5.78 -4.40
C ASN A 94 22.70 4.55 -5.33
N LEU A 95 22.16 3.43 -4.84
CA LEU A 95 22.01 2.18 -5.61
C LEU A 95 20.98 2.34 -6.73
N ILE A 96 19.99 3.22 -6.56
CA ILE A 96 18.98 3.55 -7.59
C ILE A 96 19.59 4.23 -8.83
N LYS A 97 20.74 4.90 -8.70
CA LYS A 97 21.41 5.52 -9.85
C LYS A 97 22.00 4.46 -10.80
N GLN A 98 22.36 3.29 -10.28
CA GLN A 98 23.00 2.21 -11.03
C GLN A 98 21.98 1.19 -11.54
N ARG A 99 21.14 1.64 -12.48
CA ARG A 99 19.91 0.95 -12.91
C ARG A 99 20.11 -0.32 -13.75
N LYS A 100 21.27 -0.46 -14.42
CA LYS A 100 21.53 -1.57 -15.35
C LYS A 100 21.88 -2.87 -14.64
N ILE A 101 22.60 -2.78 -13.52
CA ILE A 101 23.23 -3.94 -12.88
C ILE A 101 22.84 -3.97 -11.40
N ILE A 102 23.29 -2.98 -10.62
CA ILE A 102 23.14 -3.02 -9.16
C ILE A 102 21.67 -3.09 -8.75
N LEU A 103 20.81 -2.22 -9.27
CA LEU A 103 19.41 -2.19 -8.85
C LEU A 103 18.67 -3.53 -9.14
N PRO A 104 18.75 -4.11 -10.36
CA PRO A 104 18.24 -5.46 -10.61
C PRO A 104 18.84 -6.53 -9.70
N CYS A 105 20.16 -6.52 -9.47
CA CYS A 105 20.83 -7.48 -8.60
C CYS A 105 20.32 -7.39 -7.15
N VAL A 106 20.13 -6.18 -6.63
CA VAL A 106 19.59 -5.95 -5.29
C VAL A 106 18.15 -6.46 -5.18
N MET A 107 17.33 -6.23 -6.22
CA MET A 107 15.96 -6.75 -6.25
C MET A 107 15.93 -8.29 -6.25
N VAL A 108 16.79 -8.93 -7.05
CA VAL A 108 16.94 -10.40 -7.06
C VAL A 108 17.42 -10.90 -5.70
N ALA A 109 18.45 -10.27 -5.12
CA ALA A 109 18.95 -10.60 -3.79
C ALA A 109 17.86 -10.46 -2.71
N THR A 110 16.98 -9.46 -2.83
CA THR A 110 15.85 -9.28 -1.92
C THR A 110 14.88 -10.46 -1.99
N ILE A 111 14.58 -10.98 -3.18
CA ILE A 111 13.75 -12.19 -3.32
C ILE A 111 14.41 -13.40 -2.66
N PHE A 112 15.71 -13.59 -2.89
CA PHE A 112 16.45 -14.69 -2.24
C PHE A 112 16.45 -14.55 -0.71
N ILE A 113 16.67 -13.35 -0.19
CA ILE A 113 16.57 -13.07 1.26
C ILE A 113 15.16 -13.41 1.75
N CYS A 114 14.11 -12.96 1.07
CA CYS A 114 12.73 -13.30 1.44
C CYS A 114 12.44 -14.81 1.40
N ALA A 115 13.06 -15.55 0.48
CA ALA A 115 12.88 -17.00 0.36
C ALA A 115 13.65 -17.80 1.42
N LEU A 116 14.81 -17.30 1.86
CA LEU A 116 15.70 -17.99 2.80
C LEU A 116 15.50 -17.58 4.26
N CYS A 117 15.06 -16.34 4.52
CA CYS A 117 14.80 -15.86 5.87
C CYS A 117 13.55 -16.49 6.48
N SER A 118 13.47 -16.45 7.81
CA SER A 118 12.26 -16.84 8.54
C SER A 118 11.06 -15.98 8.10
N PRO A 119 9.84 -16.56 8.07
CA PRO A 119 8.66 -15.88 7.55
C PRO A 119 8.34 -14.67 8.41
N PHE A 120 8.23 -13.48 7.84
CA PHE A 120 7.88 -12.27 8.59
C PHE A 120 6.54 -11.71 8.09
N PRO A 121 5.61 -11.34 8.98
CA PRO A 121 5.58 -11.57 10.44
C PRO A 121 5.60 -13.05 10.83
N HIS A 122 6.07 -13.39 12.03
CA HIS A 122 6.27 -14.78 12.47
C HIS A 122 5.00 -15.46 13.00
N VAL A 123 4.04 -14.67 13.50
CA VAL A 123 2.87 -15.14 14.24
C VAL A 123 1.59 -14.52 13.71
N GLY A 124 0.46 -15.17 14.01
CA GLY A 124 -0.88 -14.68 13.67
C GLY A 124 -1.32 -14.99 12.23
N TRP A 125 -2.49 -14.46 11.87
CA TRP A 125 -3.11 -14.69 10.55
C TRP A 125 -2.26 -14.13 9.39
N THR A 126 -1.46 -13.09 9.64
CA THR A 126 -0.58 -12.44 8.67
C THR A 126 0.80 -13.09 8.55
N LYS A 127 0.99 -14.29 9.11
CA LYS A 127 2.27 -14.99 9.05
C LYS A 127 2.82 -15.06 7.62
N SER A 128 4.09 -14.69 7.46
CA SER A 128 4.81 -14.61 6.17
C SER A 128 4.36 -13.52 5.20
N TYR A 129 3.39 -12.65 5.52
CA TYR A 129 2.85 -11.73 4.52
C TYR A 129 3.88 -10.73 3.95
N LEU A 130 4.88 -10.28 4.73
CA LEU A 130 5.94 -9.42 4.19
C LEU A 130 6.87 -10.20 3.26
N THR A 131 7.34 -11.38 3.68
CA THR A 131 8.24 -12.23 2.87
C THR A 131 7.56 -12.80 1.63
N MET A 132 6.25 -12.99 1.70
CA MET A 132 5.40 -13.51 0.63
C MET A 132 5.03 -12.42 -0.40
N TYR A 133 4.50 -11.27 0.04
CA TYR A 133 3.99 -10.22 -0.84
C TYR A 133 4.94 -9.05 -1.05
N GLY A 134 5.94 -8.84 -0.20
CA GLY A 134 6.95 -7.78 -0.37
C GLY A 134 7.62 -7.81 -1.75
N PRO A 135 8.04 -8.99 -2.26
CA PRO A 135 8.57 -9.12 -3.62
C PRO A 135 7.65 -8.64 -4.75
N PHE A 136 6.32 -8.66 -4.58
CA PHE A 136 5.39 -8.14 -5.59
C PHE A 136 5.54 -6.64 -5.82
N LEU A 137 5.91 -5.87 -4.79
CA LEU A 137 6.16 -4.44 -4.94
C LEU A 137 7.39 -4.14 -5.81
N LEU A 138 8.30 -5.11 -5.95
CA LEU A 138 9.46 -5.01 -6.83
C LEU A 138 9.12 -5.30 -8.31
N LEU A 139 8.04 -6.04 -8.60
CA LEU A 139 7.64 -6.34 -9.98
C LEU A 139 7.38 -5.09 -10.81
N GLY A 140 6.62 -4.13 -10.26
CA GLY A 140 6.36 -2.86 -10.95
C GLY A 140 7.65 -2.09 -11.24
N SER A 141 8.62 -2.14 -10.33
CA SER A 141 9.94 -1.51 -10.52
C SER A 141 10.76 -2.21 -11.61
N MET A 142 10.72 -3.55 -11.69
CA MET A 142 11.41 -4.31 -12.73
C MET A 142 10.78 -4.09 -14.12
N ILE A 143 9.46 -4.05 -14.20
CA ILE A 143 8.72 -3.74 -15.45
C ILE A 143 9.08 -2.33 -15.92
N TYR A 144 9.19 -1.37 -15.01
CA TYR A 144 9.69 -0.04 -15.36
C TYR A 144 11.11 -0.08 -15.92
N LEU A 145 12.04 -0.83 -15.31
CA LEU A 145 13.41 -0.97 -15.83
C LEU A 145 13.43 -1.58 -17.23
N TYR A 146 12.48 -2.48 -17.53
CA TYR A 146 12.30 -3.03 -18.86
C TYR A 146 11.81 -1.96 -19.85
N GLU A 147 10.84 -1.13 -19.48
CA GLU A 147 10.34 -0.02 -20.32
C GLU A 147 11.44 0.97 -20.72
N ILE A 148 12.30 1.33 -19.76
CA ILE A 148 13.45 2.23 -20.02
C ILE A 148 14.67 1.49 -20.57
N ARG A 149 14.49 0.24 -21.06
CA ARG A 149 15.49 -0.61 -21.73
C ARG A 149 16.77 -0.84 -20.91
N GLN A 150 16.66 -0.88 -19.58
CA GLN A 150 17.79 -1.19 -18.70
C GLN A 150 17.92 -2.70 -18.44
N VAL A 151 16.84 -3.46 -18.60
CA VAL A 151 16.83 -4.93 -18.48
C VAL A 151 16.19 -5.57 -19.72
N LYS A 152 16.61 -6.79 -20.05
CA LYS A 152 16.06 -7.58 -21.17
C LYS A 152 14.75 -8.27 -20.76
N LEU A 153 13.91 -8.62 -21.74
CA LEU A 153 12.68 -9.37 -21.49
C LEU A 153 12.94 -10.73 -20.82
N SER A 154 13.98 -11.45 -21.23
CA SER A 154 14.35 -12.73 -20.61
C SER A 154 14.62 -12.59 -19.11
N PHE A 155 15.32 -11.53 -18.71
CA PHE A 155 15.59 -11.24 -17.30
C PHE A 155 14.30 -10.89 -16.55
N LEU A 156 13.42 -10.09 -17.14
CA LEU A 156 12.10 -9.79 -16.56
C LEU A 156 11.27 -11.07 -16.35
N LEU A 157 11.24 -11.98 -17.33
CA LEU A 157 10.49 -13.25 -17.22
C LEU A 157 11.05 -14.12 -16.10
N ILE A 158 12.38 -14.26 -16.01
CA ILE A 158 13.04 -14.99 -14.90
C ILE A 158 12.68 -14.35 -13.57
N PHE A 159 12.72 -13.01 -13.48
CA PHE A 159 12.37 -12.28 -12.26
C PHE A 159 10.91 -12.50 -11.86
N VAL A 160 9.97 -12.48 -12.81
CA VAL A 160 8.56 -12.81 -12.57
C VAL A 160 8.43 -14.24 -12.04
N CYS A 161 9.10 -15.22 -12.67
CA CYS A 161 9.11 -16.60 -12.20
C CYS A 161 9.67 -16.72 -10.78
N MET A 162 10.73 -15.97 -10.43
CA MET A 162 11.28 -15.96 -9.07
C MET A 162 10.29 -15.41 -8.04
N VAL A 163 9.58 -14.32 -8.36
CA VAL A 163 8.56 -13.74 -7.46
C VAL A 163 7.40 -14.71 -7.25
N PHE A 164 6.88 -15.31 -8.33
CA PHE A 164 5.80 -16.30 -8.23
C PHE A 164 6.24 -17.60 -7.57
N GLY A 165 7.48 -18.04 -7.80
CA GLY A 165 8.08 -19.20 -7.14
C GLY A 165 8.18 -18.97 -5.63
N ASN A 166 8.69 -17.81 -5.20
CA ASN A 166 8.71 -17.43 -3.78
C ASN A 166 7.30 -17.37 -3.20
N LEU A 167 6.35 -16.74 -3.90
CA LEU A 167 4.95 -16.69 -3.47
C LEU A 167 4.39 -18.10 -3.25
N PHE A 168 4.52 -18.98 -4.24
CA PHE A 168 3.97 -20.32 -4.18
C PHE A 168 4.60 -21.14 -3.04
N TRP A 169 5.93 -21.09 -2.91
CA TRP A 169 6.65 -21.75 -1.83
C TRP A 169 6.19 -21.25 -0.45
N GLN A 170 6.22 -19.94 -0.23
CA GLN A 170 5.80 -19.32 1.04
C GLN A 170 4.33 -19.62 1.36
N THR A 171 3.45 -19.64 0.36
CA THR A 171 2.04 -19.99 0.52
C THR A 171 1.89 -21.44 0.94
N ALA A 172 2.54 -22.37 0.24
CA ALA A 172 2.46 -23.80 0.53
C ALA A 172 3.00 -24.12 1.94
N THR A 173 4.07 -23.45 2.36
CA THR A 173 4.72 -23.71 3.66
C THR A 173 3.98 -23.04 4.83
N TYR A 174 3.56 -21.79 4.69
CA TYR A 174 3.08 -20.99 5.84
C TYR A 174 1.60 -20.61 5.79
N GLN A 175 0.98 -20.62 4.61
CA GLN A 175 -0.42 -20.22 4.41
C GLN A 175 -1.15 -21.16 3.44
N PRO A 176 -1.17 -22.49 3.68
CA PRO A 176 -1.67 -23.46 2.70
C PRO A 176 -3.14 -23.24 2.33
N ARG A 177 -3.92 -22.59 3.19
CA ARG A 177 -5.31 -22.20 2.92
C ARG A 177 -5.47 -21.26 1.72
N LEU A 178 -4.43 -20.52 1.36
CA LEU A 178 -4.45 -19.53 0.28
C LEU A 178 -3.95 -20.09 -1.06
N ILE A 179 -3.47 -21.34 -1.12
CA ILE A 179 -2.80 -21.87 -2.31
C ILE A 179 -3.71 -21.90 -3.56
N ASN A 180 -5.00 -22.14 -3.37
CA ASN A 180 -6.01 -22.23 -4.44
C ASN A 180 -6.76 -20.92 -4.70
N SER A 181 -6.34 -19.82 -4.08
CA SER A 181 -7.07 -18.55 -4.16
C SER A 181 -6.81 -17.80 -5.47
N HIS A 182 -5.69 -18.07 -6.15
CA HIS A 182 -5.26 -17.53 -7.45
C HIS A 182 -5.27 -15.99 -7.62
N PHE A 183 -5.64 -15.20 -6.60
CA PHE A 183 -5.84 -13.75 -6.74
C PHE A 183 -4.56 -13.02 -7.14
N SER A 184 -3.38 -13.44 -6.67
CA SER A 184 -2.11 -12.81 -7.04
C SER A 184 -1.81 -12.97 -8.53
N ALA A 185 -2.12 -14.13 -9.11
CA ALA A 185 -1.95 -14.38 -10.53
C ALA A 185 -2.96 -13.59 -11.36
N LEU A 186 -4.22 -13.55 -10.94
CA LEU A 186 -5.26 -12.76 -11.62
C LEU A 186 -4.99 -11.26 -11.55
N ALA A 187 -4.54 -10.75 -10.40
CA ALA A 187 -4.15 -9.35 -10.23
C ALA A 187 -2.96 -8.98 -11.11
N PHE A 188 -1.95 -9.86 -11.20
CA PHE A 188 -0.81 -9.65 -12.09
C PHE A 188 -1.21 -9.72 -13.56
N LEU A 189 -2.06 -10.66 -13.95
CA LEU A 189 -2.60 -10.74 -15.31
C LEU A 189 -3.36 -9.47 -15.68
N LEU A 190 -4.25 -9.01 -14.80
CA LEU A 190 -4.98 -7.75 -14.98
C LEU A 190 -4.01 -6.58 -15.13
N PHE A 191 -2.97 -6.52 -14.29
CA PHE A 191 -1.93 -5.49 -14.39
C PHE A 191 -1.23 -5.53 -15.77
N ILE A 192 -0.83 -6.71 -16.24
CA ILE A 192 -0.16 -6.86 -17.54
C ILE A 192 -1.08 -6.46 -18.70
N ILE A 193 -2.36 -6.85 -18.66
CA ILE A 193 -3.36 -6.43 -19.66
C ILE A 193 -3.49 -4.91 -19.64
N MET A 194 -3.77 -4.30 -18.48
CA MET A 194 -3.92 -2.84 -18.36
C MET A 194 -2.64 -2.10 -18.79
N TRP A 195 -1.48 -2.63 -18.44
CA TRP A 195 -0.19 -2.08 -18.85
C TRP A 195 0.03 -2.19 -20.35
N ALA A 196 -0.30 -3.31 -20.99
CA ALA A 196 -0.22 -3.48 -22.45
C ALA A 196 -1.14 -2.49 -23.19
N PHE A 197 -2.35 -2.28 -22.67
CA PHE A 197 -3.34 -1.37 -23.26
C PHE A 197 -3.23 0.08 -22.77
N ARG A 198 -2.19 0.44 -22.00
CA ARG A 198 -2.08 1.76 -21.34
C ARG A 198 -2.17 2.96 -22.28
N SER A 199 -1.75 2.82 -23.55
CA SER A 199 -1.86 3.88 -24.56
C SER A 199 -3.30 4.21 -24.97
N HIS A 200 -4.24 3.28 -24.74
CA HIS A 200 -5.66 3.42 -25.06
C HIS A 200 -6.49 3.84 -23.84
N LEU A 201 -5.91 3.79 -22.64
CA LEU A 201 -6.59 4.18 -21.40
C LEU A 201 -6.68 5.70 -21.31
N LYS A 202 -7.89 6.24 -21.48
CA LYS A 202 -8.16 7.67 -21.30
C LYS A 202 -8.35 7.98 -19.82
N VAL A 203 -7.55 8.92 -19.31
CA VAL A 203 -7.72 9.43 -17.95
C VAL A 203 -8.86 10.45 -17.94
N THR A 204 -10.03 10.04 -17.45
CA THR A 204 -11.19 10.92 -17.29
C THR A 204 -11.25 11.49 -15.86
N PRO A 205 -11.93 12.63 -15.62
CA PRO A 205 -12.12 13.17 -14.28
C PRO A 205 -12.79 12.19 -13.32
N PHE A 206 -13.71 11.36 -13.82
CA PHE A 206 -14.38 10.33 -13.02
C PHE A 206 -13.41 9.23 -12.58
N ILE A 207 -12.53 8.76 -13.48
CA ILE A 207 -11.49 7.78 -13.14
C ILE A 207 -10.52 8.36 -12.10
N LEU A 208 -10.14 9.63 -12.24
CA LEU A 208 -9.29 10.31 -11.25
C LEU A 208 -9.98 10.42 -9.89
N PHE A 209 -11.26 10.79 -9.87
CA PHE A 209 -12.05 10.84 -8.64
C PHE A 209 -12.12 9.47 -7.96
N LEU A 210 -12.44 8.41 -8.71
CA LEU A 210 -12.50 7.06 -8.17
C LEU A 210 -11.13 6.58 -7.68
N SER A 211 -10.06 6.92 -8.40
CA SER A 211 -8.68 6.64 -7.99
C SER A 211 -8.31 7.35 -6.69
N ASP A 212 -8.69 8.61 -6.52
CA ASP A 212 -8.46 9.38 -5.29
C ASP A 212 -9.17 8.72 -4.08
N LEU A 213 -10.34 8.10 -4.29
CA LEU A 213 -11.10 7.46 -3.23
C LEU A 213 -10.51 6.12 -2.78
N THR A 214 -9.72 5.44 -3.62
CA THR A 214 -9.28 4.04 -3.37
C THR A 214 -8.67 3.84 -1.99
N TYR A 215 -7.83 4.77 -1.53
CA TYR A 215 -7.16 4.67 -0.23
C TYR A 215 -8.13 4.80 0.93
N SER A 216 -9.01 5.81 0.90
CA SER A 216 -10.05 5.98 1.92
C SER A 216 -10.99 4.78 1.96
N VAL A 217 -11.53 4.33 0.83
CA VAL A 217 -12.41 3.15 0.77
C VAL A 217 -11.68 1.93 1.33
N TYR A 218 -10.42 1.72 0.97
CA TYR A 218 -9.61 0.64 1.52
C TYR A 218 -9.52 0.67 3.06
N LEU A 219 -9.32 1.83 3.70
CA LEU A 219 -9.24 1.94 5.16
C LEU A 219 -10.56 1.67 5.88
N PHE A 220 -11.68 2.08 5.28
CA PHE A 220 -12.98 2.08 5.97
C PHE A 220 -13.89 0.89 5.58
N HIS A 221 -13.75 0.31 4.38
CA HIS A 221 -14.73 -0.65 3.85
C HIS A 221 -14.95 -1.88 4.74
N LYS A 222 -13.95 -2.39 5.47
CA LYS A 222 -14.12 -3.65 6.19
C LYS A 222 -14.88 -3.49 7.50
N TRP A 223 -14.51 -2.52 8.32
CA TRP A 223 -15.11 -2.32 9.64
C TRP A 223 -16.31 -1.36 9.59
N LEU A 224 -16.26 -0.32 8.76
CA LEU A 224 -17.32 0.69 8.70
C LEU A 224 -18.58 0.19 7.95
N PHE A 225 -18.43 -0.73 6.99
CA PHE A 225 -19.57 -1.24 6.22
C PHE A 225 -20.62 -1.90 7.11
N GLY A 226 -20.20 -2.75 8.06
CA GLY A 226 -21.11 -3.36 9.02
C GLY A 226 -21.82 -2.34 9.92
N ILE A 227 -21.09 -1.31 10.34
CA ILE A 227 -21.62 -0.22 11.17
C ILE A 227 -22.69 0.56 10.42
N ILE A 228 -22.39 0.99 9.20
CA ILE A 228 -23.37 1.71 8.36
C ILE A 228 -24.58 0.83 8.11
N LYS A 229 -24.38 -0.45 7.77
CA LYS A 229 -25.47 -1.40 7.52
C LYS A 229 -26.41 -1.54 8.71
N HIS A 230 -25.87 -1.63 9.92
CA HIS A 230 -26.67 -1.68 11.14
C HIS A 230 -27.42 -0.36 11.39
N ALA A 231 -26.77 0.78 11.17
CA ALA A 231 -27.35 2.10 11.41
C ALA A 231 -28.49 2.45 10.44
N ILE A 232 -28.34 2.14 9.15
CA ILE A 232 -29.34 2.48 8.13
C ILE A 232 -30.38 1.37 7.93
N GLY A 233 -30.12 0.15 8.40
CA GLY A 233 -31.01 -1.01 8.23
C GLY A 233 -32.48 -0.73 8.61
N PRO A 234 -32.76 -0.11 9.77
CA PRO A 234 -34.13 0.22 10.18
C PRO A 234 -34.83 1.28 9.31
N TRP A 235 -34.07 2.11 8.61
CA TRP A 235 -34.55 3.28 7.85
C TRP A 235 -34.29 3.14 6.34
N GLY A 236 -33.91 1.95 5.89
CA GLY A 236 -33.48 1.71 4.52
C GLY A 236 -34.64 1.91 3.54
N ILE A 237 -34.32 2.42 2.35
CA ILE A 237 -35.28 2.57 1.26
C ILE A 237 -35.64 1.17 0.73
N PRO A 238 -36.90 0.69 0.83
CA PRO A 238 -37.24 -0.70 0.51
C PRO A 238 -36.93 -1.13 -0.93
N PHE A 239 -36.99 -0.18 -1.88
CA PHE A 239 -36.80 -0.43 -3.30
C PHE A 239 -35.33 -0.49 -3.75
N ILE A 240 -34.39 -0.11 -2.88
CA ILE A 240 -32.95 -0.14 -3.18
C ILE A 240 -32.31 -1.21 -2.29
N PRO A 241 -31.54 -2.17 -2.84
CA PRO A 241 -30.81 -3.13 -2.02
C PRO A 241 -29.99 -2.44 -0.93
N LEU A 242 -30.11 -2.91 0.31
CA LEU A 242 -29.47 -2.29 1.48
C LEU A 242 -27.95 -2.12 1.27
N ASP A 243 -27.29 -3.09 0.66
CA ASP A 243 -25.84 -3.03 0.41
C ASP A 243 -25.45 -1.90 -0.57
N ILE A 244 -26.32 -1.53 -1.52
CA ILE A 244 -26.10 -0.38 -2.40
C ILE A 244 -26.24 0.92 -1.61
N GLN A 245 -27.22 1.01 -0.71
CA GLN A 245 -27.38 2.17 0.17
C GLN A 245 -26.15 2.35 1.07
N VAL A 246 -25.66 1.25 1.68
CA VAL A 246 -24.42 1.24 2.47
C VAL A 246 -23.23 1.71 1.63
N LEU A 247 -23.11 1.23 0.39
CA LEU A 247 -22.04 1.62 -0.52
C LEU A 247 -22.08 3.12 -0.83
N ILE A 248 -23.26 3.68 -1.11
CA ILE A 248 -23.44 5.12 -1.37
C ILE A 248 -23.00 5.94 -0.16
N VAL A 249 -23.44 5.56 1.05
CA VAL A 249 -23.05 6.24 2.29
C VAL A 249 -21.54 6.13 2.52
N LEU A 250 -20.96 4.94 2.36
CA LEU A 250 -19.53 4.71 2.51
C LEU A 250 -18.72 5.58 1.54
N PHE A 251 -19.09 5.63 0.25
CA PHE A 251 -18.42 6.45 -0.75
C PHE A 251 -18.54 7.94 -0.44
N THR A 252 -19.70 8.38 0.03
CA THR A 252 -19.93 9.77 0.44
C THR A 252 -19.03 10.15 1.62
N LEU A 253 -19.00 9.33 2.67
CA LEU A 253 -18.11 9.54 3.83
C LEU A 253 -16.63 9.54 3.42
N CYS A 254 -16.22 8.56 2.61
CA CYS A 254 -14.86 8.49 2.07
C CYS A 254 -14.50 9.75 1.29
N SER A 255 -15.40 10.28 0.46
CA SER A 255 -15.15 11.52 -0.29
C SER A 255 -14.94 12.74 0.60
N LEU A 256 -15.69 12.84 1.70
CA LEU A 256 -15.52 13.89 2.71
C LEU A 256 -14.17 13.73 3.42
N LEU A 257 -13.81 12.52 3.84
CA LEU A 257 -12.53 12.25 4.51
C LEU A 257 -11.32 12.54 3.60
N VAL A 258 -11.42 12.24 2.30
CA VAL A 258 -10.40 12.61 1.32
C VAL A 258 -10.24 14.12 1.24
N ALA A 259 -11.35 14.86 1.17
CA ALA A 259 -11.32 16.32 1.07
C ALA A 259 -10.81 17.00 2.35
N LEU A 260 -11.19 16.47 3.53
CA LEU A 260 -10.95 17.10 4.82
C LEU A 260 -9.63 16.67 5.49
N ILE A 261 -9.13 15.47 5.21
CA ILE A 261 -7.96 14.91 5.91
C ILE A 261 -6.85 14.58 4.92
N GLU A 262 -7.13 13.74 3.92
CA GLU A 262 -6.08 13.24 3.02
C GLU A 262 -5.46 14.36 2.17
N LYS A 263 -6.28 15.13 1.45
CA LYS A 263 -5.79 16.22 0.59
C LYS A 263 -5.05 17.31 1.39
N PRO A 264 -5.55 17.77 2.55
CA PRO A 264 -4.80 18.67 3.42
C PRO A 264 -3.47 18.09 3.92
N GLY A 265 -3.46 16.82 4.33
CA GLY A 265 -2.25 16.10 4.74
C GLY A 265 -1.18 16.09 3.65
N ILE A 266 -1.56 15.70 2.43
CA ILE A 266 -0.66 15.70 1.26
C ILE A 266 -0.14 17.12 0.97
N ARG A 267 -1.00 18.14 1.04
CA ARG A 267 -0.60 19.54 0.82
C ARG A 267 0.41 20.00 1.88
N LEU A 268 0.23 19.60 3.14
CA LEU A 268 1.16 19.91 4.22
C LEU A 268 2.53 19.28 3.97
N GLY A 269 2.58 17.99 3.60
CA GLY A 269 3.82 17.32 3.24
C GLY A 269 4.57 17.99 2.08
N ARG A 270 3.84 18.42 1.04
CA ARG A 270 4.42 19.19 -0.07
C ARG A 270 5.01 20.52 0.39
N LYS A 271 4.29 21.27 1.23
CA LYS A 271 4.78 22.56 1.80
C LYS A 271 6.06 22.36 2.62
N ILE A 272 6.14 21.29 3.41
CA ILE A 272 7.34 20.96 4.21
C ILE A 272 8.54 20.70 3.29
N VAL A 273 8.36 19.86 2.26
CA VAL A 273 9.42 19.59 1.27
C VAL A 273 9.89 20.86 0.56
N THR A 274 8.97 21.71 0.11
CA THR A 274 9.34 22.99 -0.54
C THR A 274 10.15 23.89 0.39
N ARG A 275 9.80 23.97 1.68
CA ARG A 275 10.56 24.75 2.67
C ARG A 275 11.95 24.19 2.92
N LEU A 276 12.10 22.86 2.99
CA LEU A 276 13.40 22.21 3.15
C LEU A 276 14.31 22.46 1.95
N ASN A 277 13.76 22.39 0.73
CA ASN A 277 14.54 22.63 -0.50
C ASN A 277 14.99 24.09 -0.60
N ARG A 278 14.13 25.05 -0.21
CA ARG A 278 14.50 26.48 -0.16
C ARG A 278 15.63 26.76 0.85
N ARG A 279 15.71 26.01 1.95
CA ARG A 279 16.82 26.14 2.93
C ARG A 279 18.13 25.53 2.44
N ARG A 280 18.08 24.57 1.50
CA ARG A 280 19.27 23.90 0.95
C ARG A 280 19.92 24.65 -0.21
N GLN A 281 19.23 25.62 -0.81
CA GLN A 281 19.79 26.56 -1.78
C GLN A 281 20.03 27.89 -1.07
N PRO A 282 21.17 28.11 -0.38
CA PRO A 282 21.57 29.47 -0.05
C PRO A 282 21.81 30.23 -1.35
N ALA A 283 21.43 31.50 -1.35
CA ALA A 283 21.64 32.45 -2.44
C ALA A 283 23.13 32.55 -2.83
#